data_AF-A0A2H9QQA4-F1
#
_entry.id   AF-A0A2H9QQA4-F1
#
_cell.length_a   1.000
_cell.length_b   1.000
_cell.length_c   1.000
_cell.angle_alpha   90.00
_cell.angle_beta   90.00
_cell.angle_gamma   90.00
#
_symmetry.space_group_name_H-M   'P 1'
#
loop_
_entity.id
_entity.type
_entity.pdbx_description
1 polymer ?
#
loop_
_entity_poly.entity_id
_entity_poly.type
_entity_poly.pdbx_seq_one_letter_code
_entity_poly.pdbx_strand_id
1 'polypeptide(L)'
;FEKKSTNFHLGDNITGVVSTNLDDDQLPTLLESGKYIDNDNDEIDYTQKIAIGAANQLSMFEDNDYVADQPTLGFRIPSGQNVLTYTLTFEDSLLASDMPTTNLPLMNKNYYVLSNTSTTLTLLDSATEAVLAEGDAPVTIGGKTVFVDFISSTEVKLNVDGEVTNSLAELQTFKLNDGTYVGIKDITAQDYQGGVKKVEFSIGNGKLKITNAAEVQINDQTVSGLVGTYVPDSSGVLASISLAWAADDDLFVTEESSITMPGFEAVSLSYGGLTYPSEETIEVTKGGDLYATLENFPLKDGEADINFLYATTAGAFAGIGKDASHKLVTSADSTNLTFDKDTDDYFVISWSDGNDAESYLARFSNFVLDGSTNKTDLEYYVDGAWTTKKAGAKDSDVISLGNAEVTIYEIDRAGKNAIVEPGTNVDFHTLYSKEGATVYLPYLVSNSSTAQGGVNFTTGLDGPGVTGHNNASF
;
A
#
# COMPACT_ATOMS: atom_id res chain seq x y z
N PHE A 1 12.24 -5.72 -12.97
CA PHE A 1 12.61 -4.46 -12.31
C PHE A 1 11.34 -3.83 -11.76
N GLU A 2 10.98 -4.25 -10.57
CA GLU A 2 9.98 -3.59 -9.74
C GLU A 2 10.59 -2.25 -9.27
N LYS A 3 9.77 -1.19 -9.16
CA LYS A 3 10.26 0.11 -8.67
C LYS A 3 10.16 0.07 -7.15
N LYS A 4 11.24 0.36 -6.42
CA LYS A 4 11.19 0.39 -4.94
C LYS A 4 10.07 1.28 -4.38
N SER A 5 9.67 2.33 -5.11
CA SER A 5 8.55 3.21 -4.76
C SER A 5 7.15 2.58 -4.88
N THR A 6 7.04 1.30 -5.28
CA THR A 6 5.79 0.53 -5.24
C THR A 6 5.82 -0.59 -4.21
N ASN A 7 6.91 -0.72 -3.45
CA ASN A 7 6.99 -1.66 -2.33
C ASN A 7 6.13 -1.13 -1.18
N PHE A 8 5.43 -2.05 -0.51
CA PHE A 8 4.49 -1.74 0.56
C PHE A 8 4.99 -2.38 1.87
N HIS A 9 5.29 -1.57 2.86
CA HIS A 9 5.97 -1.99 4.09
C HIS A 9 5.00 -1.98 5.29
N LEU A 10 5.38 -2.68 6.35
CA LEU A 10 4.66 -2.61 7.62
C LEU A 10 4.68 -1.17 8.16
N GLY A 11 3.50 -0.59 8.40
CA GLY A 11 3.32 0.81 8.77
C GLY A 11 2.92 1.73 7.61
N ASP A 12 2.94 1.27 6.36
CA ASP A 12 2.49 2.08 5.23
C ASP A 12 0.95 2.15 5.16
N ASN A 13 0.42 3.33 4.83
CA ASN A 13 -0.97 3.48 4.39
C ASN A 13 -1.09 3.05 2.93
N ILE A 14 -2.21 2.44 2.51
CA ILE A 14 -2.42 2.01 1.11
C ILE A 14 -2.10 3.14 0.12
N THR A 15 -2.47 4.39 0.46
CA THR A 15 -2.22 5.58 -0.35
C THR A 15 -0.75 6.01 -0.46
N GLY A 16 0.17 5.41 0.29
CA GLY A 16 1.61 5.56 0.12
C GLY A 16 2.13 4.87 -1.15
N VAL A 17 1.50 3.77 -1.55
CA VAL A 17 1.82 3.02 -2.79
C VAL A 17 0.78 3.30 -3.88
N VAL A 18 -0.52 3.21 -3.55
CA VAL A 18 -1.64 3.63 -4.42
C VAL A 18 -1.82 5.15 -4.28
N SER A 19 -0.83 5.89 -4.80
CA SER A 19 -0.70 7.34 -4.64
C SER A 19 -1.67 8.18 -5.50
N THR A 20 -2.40 7.54 -6.41
CA THR A 20 -3.47 8.13 -7.22
C THR A 20 -4.78 7.38 -7.00
N ASN A 21 -5.90 7.98 -7.40
CA ASN A 21 -7.15 7.23 -7.51
C ASN A 21 -6.99 6.09 -8.53
N LEU A 22 -7.77 5.03 -8.35
CA LEU A 22 -7.90 3.97 -9.34
C LEU A 22 -8.90 4.38 -10.42
N ASP A 23 -8.56 4.18 -11.69
CA ASP A 23 -9.37 4.50 -12.88
C ASP A 23 -9.32 3.34 -13.90
N ASP A 24 -9.70 3.58 -15.15
CA ASP A 24 -9.71 2.58 -16.22
C ASP A 24 -8.31 2.12 -16.66
N ASP A 25 -7.23 2.85 -16.37
CA ASP A 25 -5.86 2.37 -16.60
C ASP A 25 -5.52 1.18 -15.67
N GLN A 26 -6.15 1.07 -14.48
CA GLN A 26 -5.91 -0.04 -13.54
C GLN A 26 -7.08 -1.03 -13.44
N LEU A 27 -8.32 -0.57 -13.61
CA LEU A 27 -9.54 -1.38 -13.55
C LEU A 27 -10.40 -1.20 -14.81
N PRO A 28 -9.87 -1.48 -16.02
CA PRO A 28 -10.49 -1.13 -17.31
C PRO A 28 -11.89 -1.71 -17.51
N THR A 29 -12.18 -2.88 -16.92
CA THR A 29 -13.50 -3.50 -17.00
C THR A 29 -14.50 -2.91 -16.02
N LEU A 30 -14.08 -2.36 -14.88
CA LEU A 30 -14.99 -1.89 -13.83
C LEU A 30 -15.26 -0.38 -13.94
N LEU A 31 -14.22 0.39 -14.25
CA LEU A 31 -14.20 1.84 -14.23
C LEU A 31 -14.10 2.45 -15.64
N GLU A 32 -14.53 1.71 -16.66
CA GLU A 32 -14.52 2.14 -18.07
C GLU A 32 -15.10 3.57 -18.24
N SER A 33 -14.32 4.49 -18.79
CA SER A 33 -14.81 5.80 -19.22
C SER A 33 -15.61 5.67 -20.52
N GLY A 34 -16.61 6.52 -20.73
CA GLY A 34 -17.50 6.35 -21.89
C GLY A 34 -18.44 7.52 -22.15
N LYS A 35 -19.54 7.22 -22.85
CA LYS A 35 -20.60 8.16 -23.22
C LYS A 35 -21.92 7.75 -22.60
N TYR A 36 -22.54 8.66 -21.87
CA TYR A 36 -23.90 8.57 -21.40
C TYR A 36 -24.80 9.28 -22.40
N ILE A 37 -25.96 8.70 -22.72
CA ILE A 37 -26.95 9.28 -23.63
C ILE A 37 -28.18 9.61 -22.78
N ASP A 38 -28.54 10.89 -22.76
CA ASP A 38 -29.71 11.37 -22.02
C ASP A 38 -31.01 11.22 -22.85
N ASN A 39 -32.13 11.67 -22.29
CA ASN A 39 -33.44 11.57 -22.94
C ASN A 39 -33.62 12.51 -24.14
N ASP A 40 -32.86 13.61 -24.22
CA ASP A 40 -32.85 14.51 -25.38
C ASP A 40 -31.89 14.01 -26.49
N ASN A 41 -31.13 12.94 -26.21
CA ASN A 41 -30.15 12.26 -27.06
C ASN A 41 -28.82 13.04 -27.20
N ASP A 42 -28.50 13.89 -26.24
CA ASP A 42 -27.16 14.45 -26.14
C ASP A 42 -26.18 13.36 -25.65
N GLU A 43 -24.93 13.41 -26.13
CA GLU A 43 -23.85 12.54 -25.69
C GLU A 43 -23.01 13.28 -24.64
N ILE A 44 -22.99 12.75 -23.41
CA ILE A 44 -22.23 13.29 -22.27
C ILE A 44 -21.03 12.37 -22.02
N ASP A 45 -19.81 12.87 -22.18
CA ASP A 45 -18.60 12.11 -21.83
C ASP A 45 -18.50 11.96 -20.29
N TYR A 46 -18.14 10.76 -19.81
CA TYR A 46 -18.01 10.45 -18.37
C TYR A 46 -16.76 9.65 -18.04
N THR A 47 -16.28 9.80 -16.80
CA THR A 47 -15.16 9.06 -16.21
C THR A 47 -15.58 8.39 -14.89
N GLN A 48 -14.98 7.25 -14.54
CA GLN A 48 -15.21 6.55 -13.27
C GLN A 48 -13.89 6.38 -12.50
N LYS A 49 -13.95 6.50 -11.16
CA LYS A 49 -12.76 6.30 -10.31
C LYS A 49 -13.10 5.77 -8.91
N ILE A 50 -12.10 5.18 -8.25
CA ILE A 50 -12.13 4.78 -6.85
C ILE A 50 -10.97 5.45 -6.10
N ALA A 51 -11.28 6.20 -5.04
CA ALA A 51 -10.31 6.74 -4.11
C ALA A 51 -10.23 5.85 -2.85
N ILE A 52 -9.07 5.30 -2.51
CA ILE A 52 -8.91 4.49 -1.29
C ILE A 52 -8.81 5.40 -0.05
N GLY A 53 -9.34 4.94 1.09
CA GLY A 53 -9.22 5.61 2.37
C GLY A 53 -7.77 5.80 2.82
N ALA A 54 -7.37 7.05 3.02
CA ALA A 54 -5.98 7.42 3.33
C ALA A 54 -5.46 6.96 4.72
N ALA A 55 -6.34 6.46 5.60
CA ALA A 55 -6.00 5.95 6.92
C ALA A 55 -5.95 4.41 6.99
N ASN A 56 -6.13 3.71 5.86
CA ASN A 56 -6.04 2.25 5.82
C ASN A 56 -4.57 1.84 5.84
N GLN A 57 -4.08 1.43 7.01
CA GLN A 57 -2.67 1.14 7.28
C GLN A 57 -2.42 -0.37 7.37
N LEU A 58 -1.34 -0.85 6.76
CA LEU A 58 -0.81 -2.18 7.05
C LEU A 58 -0.17 -2.15 8.42
N SER A 59 -0.71 -2.95 9.34
CA SER A 59 -0.27 -2.99 10.73
C SER A 59 -0.26 -4.42 11.25
N MET A 60 0.50 -4.64 12.32
CA MET A 60 0.32 -5.81 13.17
C MET A 60 -0.62 -5.42 14.31
N PHE A 61 -1.74 -6.13 14.42
CA PHE A 61 -2.78 -5.87 15.41
C PHE A 61 -3.15 -7.14 16.16
N GLU A 62 -3.72 -6.98 17.35
CA GLU A 62 -4.34 -8.06 18.13
C GLU A 62 -5.77 -7.60 18.41
N ASP A 63 -6.76 -8.34 17.94
CA ASP A 63 -8.16 -8.00 18.15
C ASP A 63 -9.05 -9.25 18.27
N ASN A 64 -9.84 -9.27 19.34
CA ASN A 64 -10.71 -10.39 19.71
C ASN A 64 -11.93 -10.53 18.78
N ASP A 65 -12.31 -9.47 18.07
CA ASP A 65 -13.40 -9.51 17.08
C ASP A 65 -12.93 -10.14 15.75
N TYR A 66 -11.61 -10.33 15.57
CA TYR A 66 -11.01 -11.12 14.50
C TYR A 66 -10.53 -12.49 15.00
N VAL A 67 -9.43 -12.54 15.76
CA VAL A 67 -8.85 -13.77 16.34
C VAL A 67 -8.21 -13.42 17.69
N ALA A 68 -8.74 -14.02 18.76
CA ALA A 68 -8.28 -13.78 20.12
C ALA A 68 -6.84 -14.24 20.38
N ASP A 69 -6.10 -13.43 21.15
CA ASP A 69 -4.73 -13.67 21.62
C ASP A 69 -3.70 -13.98 20.49
N GLN A 70 -3.93 -13.53 19.24
CA GLN A 70 -3.01 -13.75 18.11
C GLN A 70 -2.63 -12.44 17.40
N PRO A 71 -1.33 -12.04 17.40
CA PRO A 71 -0.86 -10.91 16.61
C PRO A 71 -1.00 -11.24 15.11
N THR A 72 -1.84 -10.48 14.43
CA THR A 72 -2.20 -10.66 13.02
C THR A 72 -1.65 -9.51 12.20
N LEU A 73 -1.09 -9.82 11.03
CA LEU A 73 -0.66 -8.83 10.06
C LEU A 73 -1.77 -8.57 9.02
N GLY A 74 -2.12 -7.31 8.81
CA GLY A 74 -3.08 -6.92 7.78
C GLY A 74 -3.62 -5.50 7.98
N PHE A 75 -4.84 -5.27 7.52
CA PHE A 75 -5.56 -4.02 7.72
C PHE A 75 -6.71 -4.24 8.71
N ARG A 76 -6.64 -3.57 9.86
CA ARG A 76 -7.82 -3.28 10.68
C ARG A 76 -8.33 -1.90 10.28
N ILE A 77 -9.58 -1.81 9.85
CA ILE A 77 -10.26 -0.57 9.49
C ILE A 77 -11.36 -0.35 10.55
N PRO A 78 -11.19 0.59 11.51
CA PRO A 78 -12.15 0.79 12.59
C PRO A 78 -13.51 1.28 12.10
N SER A 79 -14.57 0.98 12.85
CA SER A 79 -15.94 1.49 12.59
C SER A 79 -15.94 3.01 12.38
N GLY A 80 -16.64 3.45 11.32
CA GLY A 80 -16.71 4.82 10.85
C GLY A 80 -15.55 5.27 9.95
N GLN A 81 -14.47 4.50 9.79
CA GLN A 81 -13.38 4.84 8.88
C GLN A 81 -13.78 4.59 7.42
N ASN A 82 -13.48 5.54 6.53
CA ASN A 82 -13.70 5.40 5.10
C ASN A 82 -12.78 4.32 4.51
N VAL A 83 -13.36 3.24 3.99
CA VAL A 83 -12.65 2.18 3.26
C VAL A 83 -12.23 2.72 1.89
N LEU A 84 -13.19 3.24 1.11
CA LEU A 84 -12.96 3.84 -0.20
C LEU A 84 -14.17 4.67 -0.67
N THR A 85 -14.00 5.43 -1.74
CA THR A 85 -15.06 6.22 -2.35
C THR A 85 -15.05 6.03 -3.87
N TYR A 86 -16.13 5.47 -4.42
CA TYR A 86 -16.37 5.42 -5.85
C TYR A 86 -16.97 6.76 -6.33
N THR A 87 -16.63 7.21 -7.55
CA THR A 87 -17.21 8.39 -8.18
C THR A 87 -17.37 8.20 -9.69
N LEU A 88 -18.57 8.46 -10.19
CA LEU A 88 -18.86 8.75 -11.60
C LEU A 88 -18.83 10.28 -11.78
N THR A 89 -18.05 10.78 -12.73
CA THR A 89 -17.96 12.20 -13.09
C THR A 89 -18.44 12.38 -14.52
N PHE A 90 -19.31 13.37 -14.75
CA PHE A 90 -19.68 13.82 -16.08
C PHE A 90 -18.77 15.00 -16.44
N GLU A 91 -18.06 14.89 -17.56
CA GLU A 91 -17.13 15.92 -18.04
C GLU A 91 -17.87 17.01 -18.83
N ASP A 92 -18.98 16.62 -19.49
CA ASP A 92 -19.93 17.53 -20.14
C ASP A 92 -21.14 17.87 -19.23
N SER A 93 -21.89 18.89 -19.61
CA SER A 93 -23.02 19.43 -18.82
C SER A 93 -24.27 18.56 -18.90
N LEU A 94 -24.39 17.55 -18.03
CA LEU A 94 -25.62 16.79 -17.86
C LEU A 94 -26.67 17.56 -17.06
N LEU A 95 -27.85 17.80 -17.64
CA LEU A 95 -29.02 18.26 -16.90
C LEU A 95 -29.74 17.08 -16.24
N ALA A 96 -29.99 17.19 -14.94
CA ALA A 96 -30.67 16.15 -14.17
C ALA A 96 -32.10 15.90 -14.67
N SER A 97 -32.80 16.90 -15.19
CA SER A 97 -34.15 16.76 -15.75
C SER A 97 -34.24 15.76 -16.90
N ASP A 98 -33.12 15.52 -17.57
CA ASP A 98 -33.07 14.81 -18.85
C ASP A 98 -32.52 13.38 -18.65
N MET A 99 -32.21 13.01 -17.40
CA MET A 99 -31.81 11.66 -17.01
C MET A 99 -32.93 10.61 -16.96
N PRO A 100 -34.19 10.89 -16.57
CA PRO A 100 -35.23 9.87 -16.49
C PRO A 100 -35.45 9.12 -17.80
N THR A 101 -35.77 7.83 -17.69
CA THR A 101 -36.03 6.90 -18.80
C THR A 101 -34.81 6.47 -19.64
N THR A 102 -33.61 6.77 -19.15
CA THR A 102 -32.31 6.42 -19.78
C THR A 102 -31.61 5.26 -19.04
N ASN A 103 -30.43 4.84 -19.52
CA ASN A 103 -29.57 3.86 -18.87
C ASN A 103 -28.26 4.49 -18.39
N LEU A 104 -28.06 4.55 -17.07
CA LEU A 104 -26.89 5.10 -16.40
C LEU A 104 -25.83 4.01 -16.16
N PRO A 105 -24.62 4.12 -16.73
CA PRO A 105 -23.51 3.22 -16.42
C PRO A 105 -22.91 3.53 -15.04
N LEU A 106 -22.69 2.49 -14.23
CA LEU A 106 -22.07 2.60 -12.91
C LEU A 106 -21.44 1.24 -12.53
N MET A 107 -20.12 1.22 -12.29
CA MET A 107 -19.35 0.02 -11.93
C MET A 107 -19.60 -1.18 -12.86
N ASN A 108 -19.53 -0.95 -14.19
CA ASN A 108 -19.80 -1.93 -15.24
C ASN A 108 -21.18 -2.61 -15.18
N LYS A 109 -22.17 -1.91 -14.64
CA LYS A 109 -23.59 -2.27 -14.74
C LYS A 109 -24.36 -1.08 -15.29
N ASN A 110 -25.38 -1.36 -16.10
CA ASN A 110 -26.33 -0.35 -16.55
C ASN A 110 -27.54 -0.35 -15.63
N TYR A 111 -27.85 0.81 -15.08
CA TYR A 111 -28.99 1.06 -14.21
C TYR A 111 -30.00 1.93 -14.93
N TYR A 112 -31.22 1.44 -15.08
CA TYR A 112 -32.30 2.23 -15.69
C TYR A 112 -32.71 3.37 -14.75
N VAL A 113 -32.67 4.60 -15.23
CA VAL A 113 -33.04 5.79 -14.45
C VAL A 113 -34.55 5.92 -14.42
N LEU A 114 -35.15 5.53 -13.29
CA LEU A 114 -36.61 5.64 -13.11
C LEU A 114 -37.03 7.09 -12.88
N SER A 115 -36.39 7.77 -11.93
CA SER A 115 -36.79 9.11 -11.50
C SER A 115 -35.72 9.75 -10.65
N ASN A 116 -35.78 11.07 -10.57
CA ASN A 116 -34.91 11.87 -9.72
C ASN A 116 -35.60 13.13 -9.19
N THR A 117 -34.93 13.77 -8.24
CA THR A 117 -35.30 15.07 -7.66
C THR A 117 -34.04 15.94 -7.57
N SER A 118 -34.07 17.02 -6.78
CA SER A 118 -32.86 17.79 -6.44
C SER A 118 -31.93 17.10 -5.43
N THR A 119 -32.35 15.99 -4.80
CA THR A 119 -31.56 15.30 -3.76
C THR A 119 -31.65 13.79 -3.78
N THR A 120 -32.42 13.19 -4.69
CA THR A 120 -32.62 11.75 -4.79
C THR A 120 -32.55 11.28 -6.23
N LEU A 121 -31.87 10.17 -6.48
CA LEU A 121 -31.86 9.44 -7.74
C LEU A 121 -32.37 8.01 -7.48
N THR A 122 -33.35 7.55 -8.26
CA THR A 122 -33.92 6.21 -8.17
C THR A 122 -33.65 5.44 -9.46
N LEU A 123 -33.07 4.26 -9.29
CA LEU A 123 -32.48 3.43 -10.32
C LEU A 123 -33.06 2.01 -10.24
N LEU A 124 -33.14 1.31 -11.37
CA LEU A 124 -33.50 -0.11 -11.44
C LEU A 124 -32.35 -0.93 -12.05
N ASP A 125 -31.89 -1.95 -11.33
CA ASP A 125 -30.86 -2.90 -11.77
C ASP A 125 -31.45 -3.92 -12.75
N SER A 126 -30.73 -4.16 -13.86
CA SER A 126 -31.01 -5.22 -14.83
C SER A 126 -32.43 -5.14 -15.42
N ALA A 127 -32.88 -3.92 -15.66
CA ALA A 127 -34.21 -3.63 -16.15
C ALA A 127 -34.38 -4.11 -17.61
N THR A 128 -35.32 -5.03 -17.86
CA THR A 128 -35.76 -5.35 -19.22
C THR A 128 -36.98 -4.50 -19.55
N GLU A 129 -37.02 -3.87 -20.72
CA GLU A 129 -38.11 -2.98 -21.16
C GLU A 129 -39.10 -3.66 -22.14
N ALA A 130 -40.40 -3.35 -22.03
CA ALA A 130 -41.43 -3.73 -23.00
C ALA A 130 -42.49 -2.64 -23.18
N VAL A 131 -43.17 -2.72 -24.34
CA VAL A 131 -44.40 -1.99 -24.64
C VAL A 131 -45.55 -3.00 -24.74
N LEU A 132 -46.68 -2.71 -24.10
CA LEU A 132 -47.92 -3.48 -24.21
C LEU A 132 -49.11 -2.56 -24.51
N ALA A 133 -49.97 -2.93 -25.46
CA ALA A 133 -51.24 -2.25 -25.70
C ALA A 133 -52.42 -2.89 -24.92
N GLU A 134 -53.49 -2.12 -24.74
CA GLU A 134 -54.74 -2.60 -24.16
C GLU A 134 -55.34 -3.74 -24.99
N GLY A 135 -55.43 -4.94 -24.40
CA GLY A 135 -55.97 -6.13 -25.07
C GLY A 135 -54.94 -6.95 -25.88
N ASP A 136 -53.66 -6.61 -25.82
CA ASP A 136 -52.59 -7.50 -26.32
C ASP A 136 -52.55 -8.82 -25.56
N ALA A 137 -52.02 -9.86 -26.21
CA ALA A 137 -51.73 -11.13 -25.55
C ALA A 137 -50.60 -10.96 -24.52
N PRO A 138 -50.56 -11.76 -23.43
CA PRO A 138 -49.48 -11.69 -22.46
C PRO A 138 -48.10 -11.92 -23.08
N VAL A 139 -47.12 -11.11 -22.67
CA VAL A 139 -45.73 -11.14 -23.17
C VAL A 139 -44.80 -11.59 -22.05
N THR A 140 -43.80 -12.41 -22.39
CA THR A 140 -42.77 -12.82 -21.42
C THR A 140 -41.59 -11.86 -21.44
N ILE A 141 -41.29 -11.22 -20.31
CA ILE A 141 -40.20 -10.26 -20.11
C ILE A 141 -39.55 -10.44 -18.74
N GLY A 142 -38.21 -10.38 -18.66
CA GLY A 142 -37.48 -10.63 -17.41
C GLY A 142 -37.74 -12.04 -16.82
N GLY A 143 -38.16 -12.99 -17.65
CA GLY A 143 -38.63 -14.32 -17.23
C GLY A 143 -40.08 -14.38 -16.74
N LYS A 144 -40.80 -13.26 -16.70
CA LYS A 144 -42.17 -13.12 -16.17
C LYS A 144 -43.20 -12.92 -17.26
N THR A 145 -44.42 -13.40 -17.06
CA THR A 145 -45.56 -13.20 -17.97
C THR A 145 -46.33 -11.94 -17.58
N VAL A 146 -46.40 -10.96 -18.47
CA VAL A 146 -47.01 -9.65 -18.21
C VAL A 146 -48.15 -9.37 -19.17
N PHE A 147 -49.27 -8.83 -18.67
CA PHE A 147 -50.34 -8.24 -19.48
C PHE A 147 -50.98 -7.03 -18.80
N VAL A 148 -51.64 -6.19 -19.60
CA VAL A 148 -52.38 -5.02 -19.11
C VAL A 148 -53.74 -5.45 -18.56
N ASP A 149 -53.95 -5.25 -17.26
CA ASP A 149 -55.20 -5.55 -16.56
C ASP A 149 -56.15 -4.33 -16.56
N PHE A 150 -55.58 -3.12 -16.57
CA PHE A 150 -56.29 -1.85 -16.76
C PHE A 150 -55.34 -0.78 -17.31
N ILE A 151 -55.81 0.08 -18.20
CA ILE A 151 -55.06 1.28 -18.63
C ILE A 151 -56.00 2.46 -18.94
N SER A 152 -55.62 3.62 -18.43
CA SER A 152 -56.24 4.93 -18.63
C SER A 152 -55.23 5.90 -19.27
N SER A 153 -55.55 7.19 -19.36
CA SER A 153 -54.65 8.21 -19.90
C SER A 153 -53.56 8.71 -18.94
N THR A 154 -53.55 8.26 -17.68
CA THR A 154 -52.51 8.64 -16.70
C THR A 154 -52.09 7.53 -15.75
N GLU A 155 -52.80 6.39 -15.75
CA GLU A 155 -52.55 5.27 -14.83
C GLU A 155 -52.76 3.91 -15.53
N VAL A 156 -51.94 2.94 -15.14
CA VAL A 156 -51.95 1.56 -15.62
C VAL A 156 -51.97 0.58 -14.44
N LYS A 157 -52.52 -0.63 -14.67
CA LYS A 157 -52.30 -1.81 -13.83
C LYS A 157 -51.81 -2.94 -14.69
N LEU A 158 -50.70 -3.54 -14.29
CA LEU A 158 -50.12 -4.69 -14.92
C LEU A 158 -50.43 -5.93 -14.07
N ASN A 159 -50.72 -7.05 -14.73
CA ASN A 159 -50.67 -8.37 -14.13
C ASN A 159 -49.34 -9.00 -14.50
N VAL A 160 -48.54 -9.39 -13.50
CA VAL A 160 -47.23 -10.01 -13.66
C VAL A 160 -47.24 -11.36 -12.94
N ASP A 161 -47.14 -12.46 -13.69
CA ASP A 161 -47.22 -13.84 -13.19
C ASP A 161 -48.41 -14.14 -12.26
N GLY A 162 -49.53 -13.41 -12.44
CA GLY A 162 -50.75 -13.54 -11.64
C GLY A 162 -50.89 -12.48 -10.52
N GLU A 163 -49.84 -11.71 -10.25
CA GLU A 163 -49.86 -10.58 -9.30
C GLU A 163 -50.26 -9.28 -10.01
N VAL A 164 -51.32 -8.62 -9.54
CA VAL A 164 -51.80 -7.35 -10.12
C VAL A 164 -51.24 -6.18 -9.33
N THR A 165 -50.60 -5.23 -10.02
CA THR A 165 -50.09 -4.00 -9.41
C THR A 165 -51.23 -3.11 -8.87
N ASN A 166 -50.89 -2.14 -8.01
CA ASN A 166 -51.76 -0.98 -7.82
C ASN A 166 -51.90 -0.17 -9.12
N SER A 167 -52.77 0.85 -9.13
CA SER A 167 -52.67 1.90 -10.15
C SER A 167 -51.30 2.56 -10.06
N LEU A 168 -50.54 2.50 -11.15
CA LEU A 168 -49.26 3.15 -11.31
C LEU A 168 -49.37 4.25 -12.35
N ALA A 169 -48.94 5.45 -12.00
CA ALA A 169 -48.65 6.51 -12.98
C ALA A 169 -47.25 6.34 -13.56
N GLU A 170 -46.90 7.15 -14.56
CA GLU A 170 -45.53 7.27 -15.07
C GLU A 170 -44.52 7.53 -13.95
N LEU A 171 -43.33 6.96 -14.10
CA LEU A 171 -42.21 7.00 -13.15
C LEU A 171 -42.48 6.34 -11.78
N GLN A 172 -43.65 5.72 -11.58
CA GLN A 172 -43.94 4.94 -10.37
C GLN A 172 -43.47 3.49 -10.49
N THR A 173 -43.16 2.89 -9.33
CA THR A 173 -42.81 1.46 -9.22
C THR A 173 -43.74 0.68 -8.31
N PHE A 174 -43.91 -0.60 -8.62
CA PHE A 174 -44.48 -1.61 -7.73
C PHE A 174 -43.45 -2.71 -7.45
N LYS A 175 -43.37 -3.15 -6.18
CA LYS A 175 -42.56 -4.31 -5.77
C LYS A 175 -43.44 -5.55 -5.77
N LEU A 176 -43.04 -6.56 -6.53
CA LEU A 176 -43.71 -7.86 -6.61
C LEU A 176 -43.34 -8.74 -5.41
N ASN A 177 -44.13 -9.78 -5.13
CA ASN A 177 -43.92 -10.69 -4.00
C ASN A 177 -42.58 -11.45 -4.05
N ASP A 178 -41.99 -11.62 -5.23
CA ASP A 178 -40.66 -12.24 -5.40
C ASP A 178 -39.48 -11.25 -5.20
N GLY A 179 -39.77 -9.99 -4.89
CA GLY A 179 -38.79 -8.95 -4.62
C GLY A 179 -38.37 -8.12 -5.84
N THR A 180 -38.75 -8.53 -7.05
CA THR A 180 -38.50 -7.73 -8.27
C THR A 180 -39.40 -6.49 -8.33
N TYR A 181 -39.02 -5.52 -9.17
CA TYR A 181 -39.72 -4.25 -9.32
C TYR A 181 -40.19 -4.04 -10.75
N VAL A 182 -41.45 -3.62 -10.89
CA VAL A 182 -42.04 -3.09 -12.13
C VAL A 182 -41.97 -1.57 -12.06
N GLY A 183 -41.43 -0.90 -13.06
CA GLY A 183 -41.43 0.57 -13.21
C GLY A 183 -42.17 1.00 -14.48
N ILE A 184 -43.00 2.03 -14.40
CA ILE A 184 -43.69 2.59 -15.58
C ILE A 184 -42.84 3.71 -16.20
N LYS A 185 -42.63 3.63 -17.52
CA LYS A 185 -41.83 4.58 -18.32
C LYS A 185 -42.73 5.63 -18.98
N ASP A 186 -43.72 5.19 -19.76
CA ASP A 186 -44.66 6.04 -20.52
C ASP A 186 -46.07 5.42 -20.53
N ILE A 187 -47.11 6.26 -20.52
CA ILE A 187 -48.52 5.87 -20.71
C ILE A 187 -49.12 6.67 -21.89
N THR A 188 -48.81 6.25 -23.11
CA THR A 188 -49.49 6.79 -24.31
C THR A 188 -50.94 6.29 -24.39
N ALA A 189 -51.92 7.17 -24.24
CA ALA A 189 -53.34 6.88 -24.48
C ALA A 189 -54.01 7.86 -25.46
N GLN A 190 -54.98 7.36 -26.22
CA GLN A 190 -55.80 8.14 -27.13
C GLN A 190 -57.29 7.92 -26.82
N ASP A 191 -57.91 8.85 -26.10
CA ASP A 191 -59.27 8.74 -25.56
C ASP A 191 -60.37 9.02 -26.63
N TYR A 192 -60.34 8.29 -27.74
CA TYR A 192 -61.42 8.23 -28.73
C TYR A 192 -61.78 6.79 -29.11
N GLN A 193 -62.92 6.58 -29.77
CA GLN A 193 -63.37 5.23 -30.14
C GLN A 193 -62.40 4.56 -31.14
N GLY A 194 -61.69 3.53 -30.68
CA GLY A 194 -60.64 2.86 -31.46
C GLY A 194 -59.26 3.52 -31.37
N GLY A 195 -59.06 4.46 -30.44
CA GLY A 195 -57.73 4.99 -30.12
C GLY A 195 -56.85 3.96 -29.42
N VAL A 196 -55.54 4.09 -29.58
CA VAL A 196 -54.56 3.20 -28.97
C VAL A 196 -54.30 3.63 -27.53
N LYS A 197 -54.28 2.67 -26.61
CA LYS A 197 -53.65 2.82 -25.29
C LYS A 197 -52.53 1.81 -25.17
N LYS A 198 -51.33 2.27 -24.82
CA LYS A 198 -50.15 1.45 -24.56
C LYS A 198 -49.42 1.95 -23.33
N VAL A 199 -48.73 1.04 -22.66
CA VAL A 199 -47.79 1.32 -21.58
C VAL A 199 -46.41 0.87 -22.02
N GLU A 200 -45.41 1.69 -21.74
CA GLU A 200 -44.01 1.28 -21.73
C GLU A 200 -43.57 1.10 -20.28
N PHE A 201 -42.95 -0.03 -19.96
CA PHE A 201 -42.58 -0.40 -18.60
C PHE A 201 -41.30 -1.22 -18.59
N SER A 202 -40.68 -1.29 -17.42
CA SER A 202 -39.48 -2.09 -17.18
C SER A 202 -39.64 -3.02 -15.98
N ILE A 203 -38.98 -4.18 -16.02
CA ILE A 203 -38.89 -5.12 -14.88
C ILE A 203 -37.42 -5.33 -14.54
N GLY A 204 -37.05 -5.01 -13.29
CA GLY A 204 -35.68 -5.15 -12.76
C GLY A 204 -35.64 -5.91 -11.43
N ASN A 205 -34.47 -6.44 -11.08
CA ASN A 205 -34.29 -7.27 -9.87
C ASN A 205 -33.92 -6.47 -8.61
N GLY A 206 -33.47 -5.22 -8.79
CA GLY A 206 -33.04 -4.35 -7.70
C GLY A 206 -33.53 -2.92 -7.89
N LYS A 207 -34.17 -2.34 -6.87
CA LYS A 207 -34.41 -0.89 -6.80
C LYS A 207 -33.33 -0.24 -5.96
N LEU A 208 -32.48 0.55 -6.60
CA LEU A 208 -31.42 1.32 -5.98
C LEU A 208 -31.88 2.77 -5.80
N LYS A 209 -31.67 3.36 -4.62
CA LYS A 209 -32.00 4.75 -4.34
C LYS A 209 -30.83 5.43 -3.64
N ILE A 210 -30.28 6.44 -4.32
CA ILE A 210 -29.19 7.29 -3.85
C ILE A 210 -29.84 8.59 -3.36
N THR A 211 -29.72 8.89 -2.07
CA THR A 211 -30.20 10.15 -1.48
C THR A 211 -28.99 10.92 -0.96
N ASN A 212 -28.91 12.22 -1.27
CA ASN A 212 -27.75 13.04 -0.93
C ASN A 212 -27.36 12.97 0.55
N ALA A 213 -26.09 12.64 0.83
CA ALA A 213 -25.50 12.56 2.16
C ALA A 213 -26.26 11.64 3.11
N ALA A 214 -26.87 10.58 2.58
CA ALA A 214 -27.57 9.55 3.33
C ALA A 214 -27.14 8.16 2.84
N GLU A 215 -27.36 7.15 3.69
CA GLU A 215 -27.10 5.76 3.34
C GLU A 215 -27.96 5.33 2.13
N VAL A 216 -27.33 4.61 1.21
CA VAL A 216 -27.96 4.06 0.01
C VAL A 216 -29.05 3.08 0.41
N GLN A 217 -30.15 3.06 -0.35
CA GLN A 217 -31.20 2.06 -0.16
C GLN A 217 -31.24 1.10 -1.35
N ILE A 218 -31.23 -0.20 -1.08
CA ILE A 218 -31.45 -1.26 -2.07
C ILE A 218 -32.71 -2.03 -1.67
N ASN A 219 -33.64 -2.18 -2.61
CA ASN A 219 -34.94 -2.84 -2.41
C ASN A 219 -35.74 -2.25 -1.22
N ASP A 220 -35.63 -0.93 -1.06
CA ASP A 220 -36.18 -0.13 0.04
C ASP A 220 -35.63 -0.50 1.44
N GLN A 221 -34.50 -1.19 1.52
CA GLN A 221 -33.71 -1.44 2.74
C GLN A 221 -32.43 -0.59 2.73
N THR A 222 -32.05 -0.04 3.88
CA THR A 222 -30.82 0.75 4.00
C THR A 222 -29.58 -0.15 4.00
N VAL A 223 -28.52 0.28 3.31
CA VAL A 223 -27.21 -0.37 3.28
C VAL A 223 -26.28 0.38 4.24
N SER A 224 -26.02 -0.21 5.40
CA SER A 224 -25.14 0.36 6.43
C SER A 224 -23.77 0.73 5.88
N GLY A 225 -23.24 1.87 6.28
CA GLY A 225 -21.87 2.30 5.94
C GLY A 225 -21.65 2.74 4.49
N LEU A 226 -22.66 2.65 3.61
CA LEU A 226 -22.56 3.11 2.21
C LEU A 226 -23.36 4.40 2.00
N VAL A 227 -22.69 5.55 2.03
CA VAL A 227 -23.31 6.87 1.87
C VAL A 227 -23.26 7.33 0.41
N GLY A 228 -24.43 7.71 -0.13
CA GLY A 228 -24.56 8.22 -1.50
C GLY A 228 -24.54 9.74 -1.59
N THR A 229 -23.96 10.27 -2.67
CA THR A 229 -24.04 11.69 -3.03
C THR A 229 -24.62 11.82 -4.44
N TYR A 230 -25.68 12.62 -4.56
CA TYR A 230 -26.30 13.03 -5.81
C TYR A 230 -26.88 14.43 -5.58
N VAL A 231 -26.27 15.44 -6.21
CA VAL A 231 -26.63 16.86 -6.06
C VAL A 231 -26.46 17.57 -7.39
N PRO A 232 -27.55 17.77 -8.14
CA PRO A 232 -27.60 18.77 -9.20
C PRO A 232 -27.41 20.18 -8.61
N ASP A 233 -26.78 21.07 -9.36
CA ASP A 233 -26.58 22.47 -8.97
C ASP A 233 -27.90 23.29 -8.99
N SER A 234 -27.83 24.59 -8.71
CA SER A 234 -28.99 25.48 -8.77
C SER A 234 -29.60 25.66 -10.17
N SER A 235 -28.88 25.24 -11.22
CA SER A 235 -29.28 25.25 -12.62
C SER A 235 -29.84 23.89 -13.08
N GLY A 236 -29.74 22.85 -12.23
CA GLY A 236 -30.11 21.48 -12.55
C GLY A 236 -28.98 20.63 -13.13
N VAL A 237 -27.75 21.14 -13.24
CA VAL A 237 -26.61 20.42 -13.81
C VAL A 237 -26.00 19.46 -12.78
N LEU A 238 -25.84 18.18 -13.14
CA LEU A 238 -25.24 17.15 -12.31
C LEU A 238 -23.79 16.88 -12.74
N ALA A 239 -22.82 17.26 -11.90
CA ALA A 239 -21.40 17.03 -12.18
C ALA A 239 -20.93 15.61 -11.82
N SER A 240 -21.52 14.97 -10.81
CA SER A 240 -21.07 13.65 -10.35
C SER A 240 -22.08 12.91 -9.48
N ILE A 241 -21.90 11.59 -9.41
CA ILE A 241 -22.54 10.69 -8.44
C ILE A 241 -21.41 9.98 -7.69
N SER A 242 -21.44 9.95 -6.36
CA SER A 242 -20.43 9.25 -5.57
C SER A 242 -21.02 8.35 -4.50
N LEU A 243 -20.26 7.31 -4.15
CA LEU A 243 -20.59 6.30 -3.15
C LEU A 243 -19.40 6.18 -2.20
N ALA A 244 -19.54 6.70 -0.98
CA ALA A 244 -18.53 6.60 0.08
C ALA A 244 -18.84 5.37 0.95
N TRP A 245 -17.93 4.40 0.94
CA TRP A 245 -18.01 3.21 1.79
C TRP A 245 -17.14 3.43 3.02
N ALA A 246 -17.78 3.61 4.17
CA ALA A 246 -17.17 3.52 5.49
C ALA A 246 -17.49 2.18 6.15
N ALA A 247 -16.58 1.73 7.02
CA ALA A 247 -16.78 0.58 7.86
C ALA A 247 -17.97 0.83 8.81
N ASP A 248 -18.97 -0.06 8.83
CA ASP A 248 -20.12 0.05 9.75
C ASP A 248 -19.80 -0.56 11.12
N ASP A 249 -19.05 -1.66 11.14
CA ASP A 249 -18.33 -2.18 12.31
C ASP A 249 -16.81 -2.22 12.02
N ASP A 250 -15.99 -2.71 12.95
CA ASP A 250 -14.56 -2.95 12.68
C ASP A 250 -14.37 -4.02 11.57
N LEU A 251 -13.63 -3.66 10.51
CA LEU A 251 -13.39 -4.50 9.35
C LEU A 251 -11.94 -4.98 9.29
N PHE A 252 -11.74 -6.24 8.90
CA PHE A 252 -10.43 -6.90 8.87
C PHE A 252 -10.10 -7.45 7.49
N VAL A 253 -8.97 -7.04 6.93
CA VAL A 253 -8.41 -7.58 5.67
C VAL A 253 -7.07 -8.22 5.96
N THR A 254 -6.99 -9.54 5.77
CA THR A 254 -5.83 -10.38 6.08
C THR A 254 -5.60 -11.35 4.91
N GLU A 255 -4.64 -12.28 5.05
CA GLU A 255 -4.47 -13.37 4.08
C GLU A 255 -5.68 -14.33 4.03
N GLU A 256 -6.44 -14.42 5.14
CA GLU A 256 -7.62 -15.28 5.27
C GLU A 256 -8.95 -14.53 5.09
N SER A 257 -8.96 -13.19 5.20
CA SER A 257 -10.18 -12.37 5.12
C SER A 257 -10.10 -11.25 4.08
N SER A 258 -11.16 -11.11 3.30
CA SER A 258 -11.40 -9.98 2.40
C SER A 258 -12.72 -9.30 2.74
N ILE A 259 -12.81 -8.02 2.40
CA ILE A 259 -14.05 -7.24 2.54
C ILE A 259 -14.58 -6.86 1.16
N THR A 260 -15.90 -6.74 1.04
CA THR A 260 -16.60 -6.42 -0.21
C THR A 260 -17.54 -5.24 0.03
N MET A 261 -17.62 -4.30 -0.91
CA MET A 261 -18.50 -3.14 -0.80
C MET A 261 -19.95 -3.62 -0.62
N PRO A 262 -20.63 -3.23 0.47
CA PRO A 262 -21.95 -3.74 0.78
C PRO A 262 -22.98 -3.27 -0.27
N GLY A 263 -23.97 -4.12 -0.54
CA GLY A 263 -25.09 -3.82 -1.43
C GLY A 263 -24.79 -3.92 -2.93
N PHE A 264 -23.71 -3.30 -3.43
CA PHE A 264 -23.34 -3.39 -4.85
C PHE A 264 -22.51 -4.64 -5.20
N GLU A 265 -21.69 -5.08 -4.24
CA GLU A 265 -20.78 -6.24 -4.34
C GLU A 265 -19.81 -6.19 -5.54
N ALA A 266 -19.57 -5.00 -6.09
CA ALA A 266 -18.78 -4.77 -7.30
C ALA A 266 -17.27 -4.55 -7.04
N VAL A 267 -16.89 -4.25 -5.79
CA VAL A 267 -15.51 -3.96 -5.37
C VAL A 267 -15.20 -4.75 -4.12
N SER A 268 -14.03 -5.39 -4.07
CA SER A 268 -13.49 -6.02 -2.87
C SER A 268 -12.07 -5.55 -2.59
N LEU A 269 -11.68 -5.59 -1.32
CA LEU A 269 -10.32 -5.38 -0.85
C LEU A 269 -9.83 -6.68 -0.20
N SER A 270 -8.71 -7.19 -0.70
CA SER A 270 -8.06 -8.43 -0.26
C SER A 270 -6.56 -8.20 -0.10
N TYR A 271 -5.95 -8.87 0.87
CA TYR A 271 -4.52 -8.76 1.15
C TYR A 271 -3.84 -10.10 0.86
N GLY A 272 -2.76 -10.08 0.07
CA GLY A 272 -2.06 -11.28 -0.38
C GLY A 272 -0.92 -11.76 0.52
N GLY A 273 -0.73 -11.12 1.68
CA GLY A 273 0.39 -11.37 2.59
C GLY A 273 1.59 -10.46 2.37
N LEU A 274 2.60 -10.61 3.23
CA LEU A 274 3.92 -10.01 3.06
C LEU A 274 4.93 -11.06 2.58
N THR A 275 5.84 -10.63 1.70
CA THR A 275 7.11 -11.34 1.51
C THR A 275 8.00 -11.01 2.70
N TYR A 276 8.13 -11.94 3.64
CA TYR A 276 9.09 -11.83 4.72
C TYR A 276 10.53 -11.97 4.18
N PRO A 277 11.51 -11.23 4.72
CA PRO A 277 12.91 -11.49 4.46
C PRO A 277 13.30 -12.89 4.97
N SER A 278 14.42 -13.42 4.50
CA SER A 278 14.89 -14.75 4.93
C SER A 278 15.32 -14.70 6.40
N GLU A 279 15.04 -15.76 7.17
CA GLU A 279 15.56 -15.86 8.54
C GLU A 279 17.10 -15.96 8.51
N GLU A 280 17.76 -15.05 9.22
CA GLU A 280 19.21 -15.07 9.46
C GLU A 280 19.51 -15.50 10.89
N THR A 281 20.57 -16.30 11.07
CA THR A 281 21.15 -16.59 12.38
C THR A 281 22.50 -15.89 12.47
N ILE A 282 22.62 -14.92 13.37
CA ILE A 282 23.88 -14.22 13.64
C ILE A 282 24.40 -14.72 14.99
N GLU A 283 25.50 -15.47 14.97
CA GLU A 283 26.09 -16.03 16.18
C GLU A 283 27.28 -15.20 16.68
N VAL A 284 27.30 -14.91 17.98
CA VAL A 284 28.48 -14.34 18.67
C VAL A 284 29.25 -15.50 19.28
N THR A 285 30.36 -15.89 18.64
CA THR A 285 31.21 -16.98 19.11
C THR A 285 32.55 -16.47 19.64
N LYS A 286 33.25 -17.36 20.35
CA LYS A 286 34.58 -17.08 20.86
C LYS A 286 35.64 -17.45 19.84
N GLY A 287 36.47 -16.48 19.50
CA GLY A 287 37.71 -16.68 18.79
C GLY A 287 38.80 -17.15 19.74
N GLY A 288 38.89 -18.47 19.93
CA GLY A 288 39.80 -19.04 20.94
C GLY A 288 39.42 -18.58 22.35
N ASP A 289 40.42 -18.14 23.12
CA ASP A 289 40.23 -17.71 24.53
C ASP A 289 40.32 -16.19 24.72
N LEU A 290 40.59 -15.41 23.66
CA LEU A 290 40.98 -14.00 23.78
C LEU A 290 40.21 -13.02 22.89
N TYR A 291 39.33 -13.44 21.98
CA TYR A 291 38.53 -12.50 21.19
C TYR A 291 37.11 -13.00 20.90
N ALA A 292 36.23 -12.08 20.53
CA ALA A 292 34.84 -12.32 20.15
C ALA A 292 34.64 -12.08 18.66
N THR A 293 33.85 -12.94 18.03
CA THR A 293 33.60 -12.98 16.58
C THR A 293 32.10 -12.97 16.32
N LEU A 294 31.65 -12.17 15.35
CA LEU A 294 30.38 -12.40 14.66
C LEU A 294 30.67 -13.44 13.57
N GLU A 295 30.19 -14.67 13.77
CA GLU A 295 30.48 -15.80 12.88
C GLU A 295 29.54 -15.80 11.66
N ASN A 296 30.12 -15.93 10.46
CA ASN A 296 29.43 -15.87 9.16
C ASN A 296 28.42 -14.71 9.05
N PHE A 297 28.77 -13.50 9.50
CA PHE A 297 27.88 -12.35 9.44
C PHE A 297 27.47 -12.08 7.98
N PRO A 298 26.17 -12.14 7.63
CA PRO A 298 25.73 -12.00 6.24
C PRO A 298 25.74 -10.53 5.83
N LEU A 299 26.75 -10.15 5.05
CA LEU A 299 26.94 -8.86 4.41
C LEU A 299 26.19 -8.80 3.08
N LYS A 300 26.20 -7.62 2.44
CA LYS A 300 25.53 -7.42 1.14
C LYS A 300 26.00 -8.39 0.04
N ASP A 301 27.31 -8.63 -0.01
CA ASP A 301 28.02 -9.37 -1.07
C ASP A 301 28.67 -10.66 -0.54
N GLY A 302 28.11 -11.30 0.50
CA GLY A 302 28.57 -12.60 1.04
C GLY A 302 28.52 -12.67 2.56
N GLU A 303 29.18 -13.67 3.15
CA GLU A 303 29.27 -13.85 4.61
C GLU A 303 30.70 -13.64 5.09
N ALA A 304 30.91 -13.07 6.29
CA ALA A 304 32.25 -12.82 6.84
C ALA A 304 32.32 -13.01 8.36
N ASP A 305 33.42 -13.59 8.84
CA ASP A 305 33.77 -13.61 10.26
C ASP A 305 34.33 -12.24 10.69
N ILE A 306 33.63 -11.55 11.58
CA ILE A 306 34.01 -10.20 12.05
C ILE A 306 34.42 -10.27 13.51
N ASN A 307 35.74 -10.33 13.75
CA ASN A 307 36.31 -10.16 15.09
C ASN A 307 36.07 -8.71 15.55
N PHE A 308 35.46 -8.51 16.72
CA PHE A 308 35.00 -7.18 17.16
C PHE A 308 35.49 -6.74 18.54
N LEU A 309 35.85 -7.67 19.44
CA LEU A 309 36.48 -7.35 20.73
C LEU A 309 37.60 -8.33 21.05
N TYR A 310 38.71 -7.85 21.59
CA TYR A 310 39.76 -8.70 22.14
C TYR A 310 40.10 -8.36 23.59
N ALA A 311 40.59 -9.36 24.29
CA ALA A 311 41.01 -9.33 25.69
C ALA A 311 42.49 -9.61 25.84
N THR A 312 43.06 -9.17 26.97
CA THR A 312 44.36 -9.65 27.45
C THR A 312 44.21 -10.93 28.26
N THR A 313 45.30 -11.64 28.50
CA THR A 313 45.37 -12.85 29.36
C THR A 313 44.91 -12.62 30.82
N ALA A 314 44.57 -11.39 31.19
CA ALA A 314 43.99 -11.02 32.49
C ALA A 314 42.44 -10.97 32.52
N GLY A 315 41.75 -11.41 31.45
CA GLY A 315 40.28 -11.45 31.38
C GLY A 315 39.61 -10.10 31.12
N ALA A 316 40.41 -9.07 30.81
CA ALA A 316 39.95 -7.72 30.52
C ALA A 316 39.91 -7.47 29.01
N PHE A 317 38.80 -6.97 28.47
CA PHE A 317 38.77 -6.41 27.12
C PHE A 317 39.76 -5.24 27.02
N ALA A 318 40.55 -5.22 25.94
CA ALA A 318 41.69 -4.33 25.77
C ALA A 318 41.72 -3.62 24.40
N GLY A 319 40.79 -3.96 23.49
CA GLY A 319 40.62 -3.28 22.23
C GLY A 319 39.57 -3.92 21.32
N ILE A 320 39.50 -3.38 20.11
CA ILE A 320 38.51 -3.69 19.08
C ILE A 320 39.20 -4.53 18.00
N GLY A 321 38.53 -5.57 17.51
CA GLY A 321 39.12 -6.56 16.58
C GLY A 321 39.56 -7.85 17.26
N LYS A 322 40.61 -8.47 16.72
CA LYS A 322 41.12 -9.79 17.13
C LYS A 322 42.29 -9.73 18.10
N ASP A 323 43.22 -8.81 17.88
CA ASP A 323 44.32 -8.49 18.79
C ASP A 323 44.93 -7.12 18.44
N ALA A 324 45.96 -6.70 19.18
CA ALA A 324 46.61 -5.39 19.02
C ALA A 324 47.32 -5.16 17.67
N SER A 325 47.49 -6.21 16.85
CA SER A 325 48.06 -6.20 15.50
C SER A 325 47.09 -6.64 14.40
N HIS A 326 45.86 -6.99 14.78
CA HIS A 326 44.79 -7.46 13.89
C HIS A 326 43.47 -6.77 14.30
N LYS A 327 43.45 -5.44 14.20
CA LYS A 327 42.29 -4.63 14.63
C LYS A 327 41.20 -4.59 13.58
N LEU A 328 39.95 -4.54 14.08
CA LEU A 328 38.81 -3.97 13.38
C LEU A 328 38.84 -2.47 13.67
N VAL A 329 38.87 -1.64 12.63
CA VAL A 329 38.77 -0.19 12.80
C VAL A 329 37.31 0.24 12.70
N THR A 330 36.89 1.07 13.64
CA THR A 330 35.59 1.74 13.67
C THR A 330 35.80 3.21 14.05
N SER A 331 34.86 4.07 13.71
CA SER A 331 34.85 5.48 14.15
C SER A 331 33.43 5.92 14.51
N ALA A 332 33.30 7.08 15.15
CA ALA A 332 32.01 7.64 15.53
C ALA A 332 31.27 8.21 14.30
N ASP A 333 29.95 8.40 14.43
CA ASP A 333 29.09 9.02 13.41
C ASP A 333 29.73 10.24 12.75
N SER A 334 29.72 10.27 11.42
CA SER A 334 30.25 11.39 10.62
C SER A 334 31.73 11.75 10.89
N THR A 335 32.55 10.84 11.42
CA THR A 335 33.98 11.07 11.62
C THR A 335 34.85 10.22 10.69
N ASN A 336 35.92 10.82 10.16
CA ASN A 336 36.85 10.12 9.28
C ASN A 336 37.48 8.91 9.98
N LEU A 337 37.51 7.78 9.28
CA LEU A 337 38.19 6.57 9.73
C LEU A 337 39.65 6.61 9.27
N THR A 338 40.58 6.28 10.16
CA THR A 338 42.02 6.16 9.85
C THR A 338 42.44 4.71 9.98
N PHE A 339 42.91 4.11 8.89
CA PHE A 339 43.34 2.72 8.82
C PHE A 339 44.87 2.64 8.69
N ASP A 340 45.52 1.88 9.57
CA ASP A 340 46.96 1.60 9.58
C ASP A 340 47.22 0.13 9.20
N LYS A 341 47.79 -0.12 8.01
CA LYS A 341 48.05 -1.49 7.53
C LYS A 341 49.03 -2.28 8.42
N ASP A 342 49.83 -1.66 9.27
CA ASP A 342 50.74 -2.37 10.17
C ASP A 342 50.06 -2.90 11.45
N THR A 343 48.84 -2.47 11.78
CA THR A 343 48.08 -3.01 12.94
C THR A 343 46.63 -3.37 12.67
N ASP A 344 46.09 -3.01 11.51
CA ASP A 344 44.67 -3.12 11.21
C ASP A 344 44.43 -4.10 10.05
N ASP A 345 43.42 -4.97 10.22
CA ASP A 345 43.06 -5.99 9.24
C ASP A 345 41.97 -5.49 8.28
N TYR A 346 40.94 -4.85 8.83
CA TYR A 346 39.78 -4.36 8.09
C TYR A 346 38.96 -3.31 8.88
N PHE A 347 38.01 -2.69 8.20
CA PHE A 347 36.97 -1.81 8.72
C PHE A 347 35.63 -2.14 8.05
N VAL A 348 34.52 -1.66 8.61
CA VAL A 348 33.21 -1.76 7.95
C VAL A 348 32.91 -0.49 7.19
N ILE A 349 32.14 -0.61 6.11
CA ILE A 349 31.50 0.52 5.42
C ILE A 349 30.03 0.15 5.32
N SER A 350 29.16 0.94 5.95
CA SER A 350 27.73 0.66 6.02
C SER A 350 26.93 1.87 5.58
N TRP A 351 25.79 1.64 4.93
CA TRP A 351 24.87 2.69 4.47
C TRP A 351 23.44 2.33 4.81
N SER A 352 22.64 3.31 5.22
CA SER A 352 21.18 3.17 5.34
C SER A 352 20.45 4.50 5.21
N ASP A 353 19.31 4.51 4.52
CA ASP A 353 18.38 5.64 4.48
C ASP A 353 17.20 5.52 5.48
N GLY A 354 17.23 4.49 6.34
CA GLY A 354 16.18 4.14 7.28
C GLY A 354 15.15 3.14 6.74
N ASN A 355 15.12 2.88 5.43
CA ASN A 355 14.25 1.85 4.80
C ASN A 355 15.07 0.74 4.16
N ASP A 356 16.11 1.12 3.40
CA ASP A 356 17.12 0.22 2.86
C ASP A 356 18.39 0.29 3.72
N ALA A 357 19.16 -0.80 3.74
CA ALA A 357 20.48 -0.84 4.36
C ALA A 357 21.42 -1.84 3.67
N GLU A 358 22.73 -1.63 3.84
CA GLU A 358 23.78 -2.53 3.37
C GLU A 358 25.09 -2.30 4.11
N SER A 359 25.88 -3.37 4.26
CA SER A 359 27.21 -3.34 4.87
C SER A 359 28.23 -4.13 4.06
N TYR A 360 29.46 -3.64 4.11
CA TYR A 360 30.64 -4.18 3.44
C TYR A 360 31.81 -4.25 4.43
N LEU A 361 32.63 -5.29 4.32
CA LEU A 361 33.92 -5.36 5.01
C LEU A 361 35.02 -4.90 4.03
N ALA A 362 35.79 -3.89 4.41
CA ALA A 362 36.77 -3.24 3.55
C ALA A 362 38.17 -3.16 4.20
N ARG A 363 39.22 -3.03 3.39
CA ARG A 363 40.59 -2.78 3.86
C ARG A 363 41.41 -2.09 2.79
N PHE A 364 42.54 -1.50 3.19
CA PHE A 364 43.54 -1.01 2.26
C PHE A 364 44.71 -1.98 2.10
N SER A 365 45.26 -2.08 0.90
CA SER A 365 46.43 -2.89 0.56
C SER A 365 47.36 -2.16 -0.41
N ASN A 366 48.55 -2.70 -0.67
CA ASN A 366 49.42 -2.23 -1.76
C ASN A 366 49.77 -0.71 -1.76
N PHE A 367 50.26 -0.20 -0.62
CA PHE A 367 50.68 1.20 -0.49
C PHE A 367 51.94 1.53 -1.33
N VAL A 368 51.76 2.27 -2.42
CA VAL A 368 52.80 2.58 -3.42
C VAL A 368 52.91 4.08 -3.70
N LEU A 369 54.06 4.50 -4.22
CA LEU A 369 54.28 5.84 -4.76
C LEU A 369 54.29 5.74 -6.29
N ASP A 370 53.34 6.40 -6.95
CA ASP A 370 53.28 6.50 -8.40
C ASP A 370 53.59 7.94 -8.82
N GLY A 371 54.78 8.13 -9.40
CA GLY A 371 55.34 9.46 -9.66
C GLY A 371 55.55 10.25 -8.36
N SER A 372 54.65 11.19 -8.09
CA SER A 372 54.63 12.03 -6.88
C SER A 372 53.32 11.90 -6.07
N THR A 373 52.51 10.89 -6.35
CA THR A 373 51.21 10.66 -5.69
C THR A 373 51.26 9.36 -4.91
N ASN A 374 50.98 9.43 -3.61
CA ASN A 374 50.76 8.25 -2.78
C ASN A 374 49.48 7.56 -3.26
N LYS A 375 49.52 6.24 -3.33
CA LYS A 375 48.40 5.40 -3.74
C LYS A 375 48.28 4.16 -2.88
N THR A 376 47.08 3.62 -2.81
CA THR A 376 46.73 2.38 -2.13
C THR A 376 45.62 1.68 -2.91
N ASP A 377 45.46 0.38 -2.74
CA ASP A 377 44.33 -0.36 -3.30
C ASP A 377 43.23 -0.48 -2.22
N LEU A 378 41.98 -0.12 -2.54
CA LEU A 378 40.84 -0.46 -1.69
C LEU A 378 40.35 -1.86 -2.08
N GLU A 379 40.36 -2.77 -1.12
CA GLU A 379 39.79 -4.11 -1.23
C GLU A 379 38.52 -4.21 -0.37
N TYR A 380 37.59 -5.05 -0.81
CA TYR A 380 36.39 -5.43 -0.06
C TYR A 380 36.22 -6.94 -0.06
N TYR A 381 35.55 -7.47 0.95
CA TYR A 381 35.28 -8.89 1.09
C TYR A 381 33.98 -9.24 0.36
N VAL A 382 34.06 -10.21 -0.55
CA VAL A 382 32.96 -10.69 -1.40
C VAL A 382 33.13 -12.19 -1.64
N ASP A 383 32.05 -12.96 -1.53
CA ASP A 383 32.02 -14.41 -1.78
C ASP A 383 33.18 -15.21 -1.12
N GLY A 384 33.56 -14.84 0.11
CA GLY A 384 34.64 -15.48 0.87
C GLY A 384 36.06 -15.07 0.47
N ALA A 385 36.24 -13.99 -0.30
CA ALA A 385 37.55 -13.52 -0.74
C ALA A 385 37.69 -11.99 -0.74
N TRP A 386 38.92 -11.51 -0.51
CA TRP A 386 39.28 -10.10 -0.69
C TRP A 386 39.44 -9.78 -2.18
N THR A 387 38.64 -8.84 -2.68
CA THR A 387 38.66 -8.38 -4.08
C THR A 387 38.97 -6.89 -4.14
N THR A 388 39.84 -6.48 -5.06
CA THR A 388 40.16 -5.06 -5.27
C THR A 388 38.96 -4.31 -5.88
N LYS A 389 38.34 -3.44 -5.08
CA LYS A 389 37.27 -2.52 -5.54
C LYS A 389 37.84 -1.38 -6.38
N LYS A 390 38.97 -0.82 -5.94
CA LYS A 390 39.66 0.29 -6.61
C LYS A 390 41.16 0.12 -6.48
N ALA A 391 41.81 -0.19 -7.61
CA ALA A 391 43.27 -0.19 -7.69
C ALA A 391 43.81 1.24 -7.81
N GLY A 392 44.90 1.54 -7.13
CA GLY A 392 45.61 2.81 -7.19
C GLY A 392 44.76 4.02 -6.79
N ALA A 393 43.89 3.85 -5.79
CA ALA A 393 43.17 4.94 -5.14
C ALA A 393 44.15 5.99 -4.61
N LYS A 394 43.72 7.25 -4.60
CA LYS A 394 44.49 8.45 -4.25
C LYS A 394 43.60 9.47 -3.57
N ASP A 395 44.18 10.48 -2.95
CA ASP A 395 43.48 11.61 -2.35
C ASP A 395 42.41 12.20 -3.30
N SER A 396 41.24 12.51 -2.76
CA SER A 396 40.02 12.96 -3.45
C SER A 396 39.36 11.97 -4.44
N ASP A 397 39.80 10.71 -4.52
CA ASP A 397 39.00 9.69 -5.22
C ASP A 397 37.76 9.31 -4.37
N VAL A 398 36.58 9.42 -4.96
CA VAL A 398 35.32 8.86 -4.43
C VAL A 398 35.18 7.42 -4.90
N ILE A 399 34.73 6.53 -4.00
CA ILE A 399 34.58 5.09 -4.27
C ILE A 399 33.23 4.63 -3.72
N SER A 400 32.37 4.08 -4.59
CA SER A 400 31.03 3.60 -4.26
C SER A 400 30.99 2.06 -4.14
N LEU A 401 30.53 1.55 -2.99
CA LEU A 401 30.18 0.16 -2.71
C LEU A 401 28.66 0.11 -2.57
N GLY A 402 27.95 -0.33 -3.61
CA GLY A 402 26.50 -0.17 -3.68
C GLY A 402 26.10 1.31 -3.67
N ASN A 403 25.22 1.65 -2.72
CA ASN A 403 24.80 2.99 -2.34
C ASN A 403 25.79 3.67 -1.36
N ALA A 404 26.63 2.91 -0.66
CA ALA A 404 27.63 3.47 0.24
C ALA A 404 28.75 4.17 -0.55
N GLU A 405 28.96 5.47 -0.33
CA GLU A 405 30.06 6.23 -0.94
C GLU A 405 31.07 6.66 0.12
N VAL A 406 32.36 6.52 -0.19
CA VAL A 406 33.45 7.01 0.66
C VAL A 406 34.46 7.82 -0.16
N THR A 407 35.05 8.84 0.46
CA THR A 407 36.11 9.65 -0.17
C THR A 407 37.45 9.36 0.49
N ILE A 408 38.48 9.11 -0.32
CA ILE A 408 39.85 9.01 0.19
C ILE A 408 40.34 10.41 0.52
N TYR A 409 40.52 10.71 1.81
CA TYR A 409 40.94 12.02 2.29
C TYR A 409 42.46 12.22 2.14
N GLU A 410 43.25 11.26 2.63
CA GLU A 410 44.71 11.30 2.62
C GLU A 410 45.31 9.89 2.63
N ILE A 411 46.41 9.68 1.89
CA ILE A 411 47.22 8.46 1.96
C ILE A 411 48.66 8.80 2.39
N ASP A 412 49.10 8.26 3.53
CA ASP A 412 50.52 8.18 3.87
C ASP A 412 51.09 6.81 3.52
N ARG A 413 51.80 6.74 2.38
CA ARG A 413 52.48 5.53 1.93
C ARG A 413 53.67 5.11 2.82
N ALA A 414 54.25 6.02 3.61
CA ALA A 414 55.39 5.71 4.46
C ALA A 414 54.96 5.03 5.77
N GLY A 415 53.93 5.56 6.42
CA GLY A 415 53.25 4.93 7.56
C GLY A 415 52.24 3.84 7.18
N LYS A 416 51.93 3.66 5.88
CA LYS A 416 50.88 2.77 5.35
C LYS A 416 49.48 3.08 5.89
N ASN A 417 49.21 4.38 6.05
CA ASN A 417 47.95 4.89 6.56
C ASN A 417 47.06 5.40 5.43
N ALA A 418 45.75 5.19 5.54
CA ALA A 418 44.75 5.82 4.69
C ALA A 418 43.63 6.40 5.57
N ILE A 419 43.23 7.63 5.26
CA ILE A 419 42.11 8.33 5.92
C ILE A 419 40.92 8.33 4.96
N VAL A 420 39.75 7.93 5.47
CA VAL A 420 38.50 7.79 4.72
C VAL A 420 37.44 8.69 5.33
N GLU A 421 36.84 9.54 4.50
CA GLU A 421 35.70 10.38 4.85
C GLU A 421 34.39 9.67 4.44
N PRO A 422 33.40 9.57 5.34
CA PRO A 422 32.11 8.94 5.01
C PRO A 422 31.28 9.85 4.10
N GLY A 423 30.61 9.26 3.11
CA GLY A 423 29.59 9.95 2.31
C GLY A 423 28.27 10.13 3.05
N THR A 424 27.26 10.61 2.34
CA THR A 424 25.89 10.74 2.87
C THR A 424 25.37 9.38 3.34
N ASN A 425 24.81 9.34 4.55
CA ASN A 425 24.24 8.14 5.17
C ASN A 425 25.24 6.97 5.40
N VAL A 426 26.56 7.22 5.33
CA VAL A 426 27.59 6.21 5.59
C VAL A 426 28.07 6.27 7.04
N ASP A 427 28.20 5.09 7.65
CA ASP A 427 28.75 4.90 8.98
C ASP A 427 29.81 3.76 9.00
N PHE A 428 30.69 3.82 10.00
CA PHE A 428 31.84 2.95 10.20
C PHE A 428 31.80 2.16 11.52
N HIS A 429 30.70 2.17 12.27
CA HIS A 429 30.54 1.35 13.49
C HIS A 429 29.21 0.56 13.56
N THR A 430 28.32 0.71 12.59
CA THR A 430 27.08 -0.05 12.46
C THR A 430 27.25 -1.13 11.40
N LEU A 431 26.64 -2.29 11.62
CA LEU A 431 26.46 -3.34 10.63
C LEU A 431 24.97 -3.57 10.38
N TYR A 432 24.63 -3.74 9.12
CA TYR A 432 23.34 -4.18 8.64
C TYR A 432 23.55 -5.53 7.96
N SER A 433 22.86 -6.54 8.48
CA SER A 433 22.84 -7.84 7.82
C SER A 433 22.08 -7.77 6.51
N LYS A 434 22.30 -8.74 5.64
CA LYS A 434 21.70 -8.80 4.29
C LYS A 434 20.18 -8.75 4.32
N GLU A 435 19.56 -9.39 5.31
CA GLU A 435 18.11 -9.45 5.50
C GLU A 435 17.59 -8.42 6.56
N GLY A 436 18.46 -7.53 7.08
CA GLY A 436 18.06 -6.27 7.74
C GLY A 436 18.31 -6.13 9.26
N ALA A 437 18.90 -7.11 9.93
CA ALA A 437 19.27 -7.01 11.34
C ALA A 437 20.39 -5.97 11.57
N THR A 438 20.20 -5.07 12.53
CA THR A 438 21.18 -4.01 12.87
C THR A 438 22.04 -4.41 14.07
N VAL A 439 23.37 -4.33 13.94
CA VAL A 439 24.34 -4.61 14.99
C VAL A 439 25.29 -3.41 15.15
N TYR A 440 25.36 -2.86 16.37
CA TYR A 440 26.30 -1.78 16.70
C TYR A 440 27.63 -2.38 17.16
N LEU A 441 28.69 -2.19 16.38
CA LEU A 441 30.04 -2.60 16.71
C LEU A 441 30.64 -1.67 17.78
N PRO A 442 31.65 -2.16 18.54
CA PRO A 442 32.41 -1.31 19.44
C PRO A 442 33.12 -0.17 18.69
N TYR A 443 33.10 1.04 19.26
CA TYR A 443 33.95 2.16 18.84
C TYR A 443 34.43 2.97 20.04
N LEU A 444 35.59 3.62 19.92
CA LEU A 444 36.21 4.33 21.05
C LEU A 444 35.49 5.65 21.36
N VAL A 445 35.02 5.78 22.60
CA VAL A 445 34.35 6.98 23.13
C VAL A 445 35.03 7.52 24.38
N SER A 446 34.73 8.75 24.77
CA SER A 446 35.14 9.30 26.07
C SER A 446 34.39 8.62 27.23
N ASN A 447 34.97 8.71 28.45
CA ASN A 447 34.50 8.06 29.69
C ASN A 447 33.05 8.38 30.16
N SER A 448 32.27 9.14 29.38
CA SER A 448 30.90 9.58 29.73
C SER A 448 29.87 9.36 28.62
N SER A 449 30.20 8.61 27.56
CA SER A 449 29.23 8.31 26.49
C SER A 449 28.29 7.17 26.88
N THR A 450 27.03 7.27 26.43
CA THR A 450 26.02 6.21 26.52
C THR A 450 25.51 5.77 25.14
N ALA A 451 26.26 6.09 24.07
CA ALA A 451 25.91 5.70 22.71
C ALA A 451 26.02 4.18 22.50
N GLN A 452 25.18 3.63 21.62
CA GLN A 452 25.24 2.22 21.24
C GLN A 452 26.60 1.91 20.60
N GLY A 453 27.25 0.82 20.98
CA GLY A 453 28.63 0.52 20.55
C GLY A 453 29.74 1.33 21.23
N GLY A 454 29.43 2.39 22.00
CA GLY A 454 30.44 3.21 22.66
C GLY A 454 31.21 2.46 23.75
N VAL A 455 32.51 2.21 23.54
CA VAL A 455 33.42 1.56 24.52
C VAL A 455 34.58 2.45 24.93
N ASN A 456 35.01 2.32 26.18
CA ASN A 456 36.22 2.96 26.69
C ASN A 456 37.09 1.93 27.44
N PHE A 457 38.37 1.82 27.04
CA PHE A 457 39.37 0.93 27.66
C PHE A 457 40.38 1.70 28.55
N THR A 458 40.14 2.99 28.81
CA THR A 458 41.04 3.95 29.47
C THR A 458 40.51 4.40 30.84
N THR A 459 40.28 3.44 31.74
CA THR A 459 40.01 3.71 33.17
C THR A 459 41.10 3.12 34.06
N GLY A 460 41.97 4.01 34.54
CA GLY A 460 43.08 3.66 35.42
C GLY A 460 43.40 4.76 36.42
N LEU A 461 42.43 5.11 37.26
CA LEU A 461 42.66 5.76 38.55
C LEU A 461 41.75 5.08 39.59
N ASP A 462 42.37 4.42 40.57
CA ASP A 462 41.78 3.71 41.72
C ASP A 462 40.94 2.44 41.45
N GLY A 463 41.62 1.37 41.03
CA GLY A 463 41.13 -0.02 41.10
C GLY A 463 41.03 -0.72 39.73
N PRO A 464 40.79 -2.05 39.70
CA PRO A 464 40.57 -2.79 38.47
C PRO A 464 39.15 -2.48 37.95
N GLY A 465 38.98 -1.30 37.36
CA GLY A 465 37.81 -0.90 36.59
C GLY A 465 37.78 -1.63 35.26
N VAL A 466 37.56 -2.94 35.30
CA VAL A 466 37.53 -3.78 34.10
C VAL A 466 36.20 -3.57 33.38
N THR A 467 36.23 -3.27 32.08
CA THR A 467 35.16 -3.69 31.16
C THR A 467 35.28 -5.21 31.06
N GLY A 468 34.79 -5.88 32.09
CA GLY A 468 35.23 -7.21 32.48
C GLY A 468 34.20 -8.26 32.12
N HIS A 469 34.65 -9.24 31.35
CA HIS A 469 34.01 -10.54 31.35
C HIS A 469 34.68 -11.43 32.44
N ASN A 470 33.93 -12.34 33.07
CA ASN A 470 34.53 -13.25 34.06
C ASN A 470 35.41 -14.32 33.36
N ASN A 471 36.38 -14.93 34.05
CA ASN A 471 37.31 -15.90 33.45
C ASN A 471 36.71 -17.31 33.20
N ALA A 472 35.38 -17.45 33.19
CA ALA A 472 34.66 -18.73 33.03
C ALA A 472 33.59 -18.70 31.92
N SER A 473 33.53 -17.61 31.18
CA SER A 473 33.16 -17.61 29.77
C SER A 473 34.09 -16.62 29.05
N PHE A 474 34.14 -16.54 27.73
CA PHE A 474 33.47 -17.38 26.75
C PHE A 474 33.93 -18.86 26.82
#